data_AF-A0A7C5LN73-F1
#
_entry.id   AF-A0A7C5LN73-F1
#
_cell.length_a   1.000
_cell.length_b   1.000
_cell.length_c   1.000
_cell.angle_alpha   90.00
_cell.angle_beta   90.00
_cell.angle_gamma   90.00
#
_symmetry.space_group_name_H-M   'P 1'
#
loop_
_entity.id
_entity.type
_entity.pdbx_description
1 polymer ?
#
loop_
_entity_poly.entity_id
_entity_poly.type
_entity_poly.pdbx_seq_one_letter_code
_entity_poly.pdbx_strand_id
1 'polypeptide(L)'
;MTPDLEGRATPGAEVALLAPGHWLLSIPAGPAGQYRLAQLDDYMRLPRAALRWRPPLRLSLRARASGSSLPGTWGFGFWNDPFSARLGVGGTARRLPALPNAAWFFHASPPNYLALHDRHPAQGLLAATFAAPTLPAPALALVAPALPLLAWPPTGRLLRRLAARYVGEDAARLTLDPTVWHSYAVEWRAEGVCFAIDGQAA
;
A
#
# COMPACT_ATOMS: atom_id res chain seq x y z
N MET A 1 13.62 -12.05 11.27
CA MET A 1 13.57 -10.76 11.99
C MET A 1 12.11 -10.40 12.16
N THR A 2 11.68 -10.09 13.37
CA THR A 2 10.31 -9.60 13.63
C THR A 2 10.32 -8.09 13.46
N PRO A 3 9.41 -7.50 12.64
CA PRO A 3 9.34 -6.06 12.49
C PRO A 3 8.88 -5.41 13.80
N ASP A 4 9.41 -4.23 14.09
CA ASP A 4 8.96 -3.38 15.19
C ASP A 4 7.83 -2.49 14.69
N LEU A 5 6.59 -2.98 14.82
CA LEU A 5 5.39 -2.36 14.27
C LEU A 5 4.76 -1.39 15.28
N GLU A 6 4.50 -0.17 14.84
CA GLU A 6 3.73 0.84 15.56
C GLU A 6 2.28 0.87 15.03
N GLY A 7 1.31 0.85 15.95
CA GLY A 7 -0.11 1.02 15.61
C GLY A 7 -0.50 2.48 15.46
N ARG A 8 -1.31 2.78 14.44
CA ARG A 8 -1.88 4.12 14.20
C ARG A 8 -3.34 4.01 13.83
N ALA A 9 -4.15 4.86 14.43
CA ALA A 9 -5.57 4.95 14.13
C ALA A 9 -6.02 6.42 14.05
N THR A 10 -6.96 6.71 13.14
CA THR A 10 -7.76 7.95 13.22
C THR A 10 -8.75 7.88 14.38
N PRO A 11 -9.31 9.02 14.86
CA PRO A 11 -10.35 8.99 15.89
C PRO A 11 -11.48 8.02 15.56
N GLY A 12 -11.83 7.16 16.53
CA GLY A 12 -12.86 6.12 16.42
C GLY A 12 -12.42 4.81 15.76
N ALA A 13 -11.30 4.77 15.03
CA ALA A 13 -10.68 3.54 14.56
C ALA A 13 -9.78 2.94 15.65
N GLU A 14 -9.44 1.66 15.53
CA GLU A 14 -8.68 0.92 16.54
C GLU A 14 -7.59 0.04 15.92
N VAL A 15 -6.45 -0.03 16.60
CA VAL A 15 -5.41 -1.04 16.39
C VAL A 15 -5.16 -1.72 17.72
N ALA A 16 -5.75 -2.89 17.93
CA ALA A 16 -5.68 -3.63 19.19
C ALA A 16 -4.74 -4.83 19.08
N LEU A 17 -3.81 -4.95 20.04
CA LEU A 17 -3.01 -6.16 20.24
C LEU A 17 -3.82 -7.14 21.08
N LEU A 18 -4.28 -8.24 20.48
CA LEU A 18 -5.09 -9.25 21.17
C LEU A 18 -4.23 -10.25 21.95
N ALA A 19 -3.07 -10.59 21.37
CA ALA A 19 -2.05 -11.46 21.94
C ALA A 19 -0.72 -11.18 21.21
N PRO A 20 0.44 -11.64 21.70
CA PRO A 20 1.71 -11.47 20.98
C PRO A 20 1.60 -11.94 19.52
N GLY A 21 1.82 -11.03 18.57
CA GLY A 21 1.73 -11.30 17.12
C GLY A 21 0.32 -11.35 16.54
N HIS A 22 -0.74 -11.14 17.33
CA HIS A 22 -2.13 -11.14 16.88
C HIS A 22 -2.77 -9.77 17.07
N TRP A 23 -3.22 -9.18 15.96
CA TRP A 23 -3.75 -7.83 15.92
C TRP A 23 -5.16 -7.79 15.34
N LEU A 24 -5.97 -6.86 15.84
CA LEU A 24 -7.25 -6.46 15.27
C LEU A 24 -7.16 -5.01 14.81
N LEU A 25 -7.45 -4.76 13.54
CA LEU A 25 -7.56 -3.43 12.96
C LEU A 25 -9.03 -3.19 12.63
N SER A 26 -9.62 -2.15 13.22
CA SER A 26 -11.05 -1.85 13.04
C SER A 26 -11.26 -0.39 12.65
N ILE A 27 -12.19 -0.16 11.73
CA ILE A 27 -12.63 1.18 11.32
C ILE A 27 -14.16 1.17 11.41
N PRO A 28 -14.77 2.09 12.17
CA PRO A 28 -16.23 2.17 12.23
C PRO A 28 -16.80 2.71 10.91
N ALA A 29 -18.05 2.33 10.63
CA ALA A 29 -18.81 2.96 9.56
C ALA A 29 -18.97 4.46 9.81
N GLY A 30 -19.06 5.24 8.74
CA GLY A 30 -19.30 6.67 8.85
C GLY A 30 -19.47 7.35 7.50
N PRO A 31 -19.74 8.66 7.49
CA PRO A 31 -20.00 9.41 6.26
C PRO A 31 -18.81 9.37 5.29
N ALA A 32 -19.12 9.53 4.01
CA ALA A 32 -18.14 9.72 2.95
C ALA A 32 -17.34 11.02 3.12
N GLY A 33 -16.18 11.11 2.48
CA GLY A 33 -15.32 12.30 2.50
C GLY A 33 -14.46 12.48 3.75
N GLN A 34 -14.62 11.62 4.76
CA GLN A 34 -13.75 11.59 5.94
C GLN A 34 -12.75 10.45 5.83
N TYR A 35 -11.46 10.77 5.90
CA TYR A 35 -10.40 9.77 5.92
C TYR A 35 -10.39 9.03 7.26
N ARG A 36 -10.35 7.69 7.20
CA ARG A 36 -10.24 6.81 8.36
C ARG A 36 -9.12 5.81 8.13
N LEU A 37 -8.40 5.47 9.19
CA LEU A 37 -7.23 4.59 9.15
C LEU A 37 -7.16 3.76 10.42
N ALA A 38 -6.86 2.48 10.27
CA ALA A 38 -6.26 1.62 11.27
C ALA A 38 -5.11 0.90 10.58
N GLN A 39 -3.87 1.10 11.05
CA GLN A 39 -2.66 0.63 10.36
C GLN A 39 -1.60 0.19 11.36
N LEU A 40 -0.84 -0.83 10.98
CA LEU A 40 0.44 -1.19 11.57
C LEU A 40 1.55 -0.87 10.57
N ASP A 41 2.57 -0.15 11.01
CA ASP A 41 3.74 0.17 10.19
C ASP A 41 5.00 0.33 11.03
N ASP A 42 6.15 0.17 10.38
CA ASP A 42 7.46 0.45 10.96
C ASP A 42 8.18 1.60 10.24
N TYR A 43 7.47 2.30 9.35
CA TYR A 43 8.08 3.25 8.44
C TYR A 43 7.73 4.69 8.74
N MET A 44 6.54 5.05 9.24
CA MET A 44 6.05 6.44 9.17
C MET A 44 6.91 7.47 9.92
N ARG A 45 7.69 7.04 10.92
CA ARG A 45 8.64 7.90 11.65
C ARG A 45 10.03 8.00 11.01
N LEU A 46 10.30 7.19 9.99
CA LEU A 46 11.59 7.14 9.32
C LEU A 46 11.63 8.12 8.12
N PRO A 47 12.79 8.72 7.82
CA PRO A 47 13.00 9.34 6.52
C PRO A 47 13.06 8.27 5.42
N ARG A 48 12.77 8.65 4.17
CA ARG A 48 12.73 7.72 3.03
C ARG A 48 14.05 6.96 2.81
N ALA A 49 15.19 7.61 3.11
CA ALA A 49 16.51 6.99 3.02
C ALA A 49 16.77 5.90 4.08
N ALA A 50 15.96 5.86 5.14
CA ALA A 50 16.08 4.92 6.26
C ALA A 50 15.00 3.81 6.24
N LEU A 51 14.26 3.65 5.13
CA LEU A 51 13.41 2.48 4.96
C LEU A 51 14.26 1.21 5.04
N ARG A 52 13.86 0.27 5.91
CA ARG A 52 14.71 -0.83 6.38
C ARG A 52 14.78 -2.00 5.43
N TRP A 53 13.66 -2.28 4.76
CA TRP A 53 13.45 -3.52 4.03
C TRP A 53 14.08 -3.49 2.65
N ARG A 54 14.90 -4.50 2.34
CA ARG A 54 15.56 -4.72 1.05
C ARG A 54 15.57 -6.22 0.74
N PRO A 55 15.59 -6.62 -0.53
CA PRO A 55 15.75 -8.01 -0.91
C PRO A 55 17.17 -8.51 -0.58
N PRO A 56 17.38 -9.82 -0.34
CA PRO A 56 16.35 -10.86 -0.29
C PRO A 56 15.62 -10.91 1.07
N LEU A 57 14.29 -11.07 1.03
CA LEU A 57 13.45 -10.93 2.22
C LEU A 57 12.11 -11.64 1.99
N ARG A 58 11.59 -12.29 3.04
CA ARG A 58 10.26 -12.91 3.02
C ARG A 58 9.38 -12.34 4.13
N LEU A 59 8.22 -11.82 3.75
CA LEU A 59 7.12 -11.50 4.66
C LEU A 59 6.16 -12.68 4.69
N SER A 60 5.70 -13.08 5.87
CA SER A 60 4.67 -14.11 6.02
C SER A 60 3.79 -13.81 7.21
N LEU A 61 2.48 -13.93 7.02
CA LEU A 61 1.47 -13.70 8.05
C LEU A 61 0.19 -14.47 7.75
N ARG A 62 -0.67 -14.60 8.76
CA ARG A 62 -2.05 -15.03 8.56
C ARG A 62 -2.97 -13.83 8.69
N ALA A 63 -3.96 -13.73 7.82
CA ALA A 63 -4.94 -12.67 7.85
C ALA A 63 -6.32 -13.17 7.43
N ARG A 64 -7.35 -12.46 7.90
CA ARG A 64 -8.72 -12.50 7.39
C ARG A 64 -9.36 -11.12 7.53
N ALA A 65 -10.36 -10.85 6.70
CA ALA A 65 -11.23 -9.69 6.80
C ALA A 65 -12.52 -10.05 7.54
N SER A 66 -13.22 -9.04 8.07
CA SER A 66 -14.54 -9.23 8.70
C SER A 66 -15.68 -9.42 7.70
N GLY A 67 -15.44 -9.14 6.42
CA GLY A 67 -16.43 -9.30 5.35
C GLY A 67 -15.78 -9.41 3.97
N SER A 68 -16.51 -10.00 3.02
CA SER A 68 -16.04 -10.22 1.64
C SER A 68 -16.08 -8.96 0.78
N SER A 69 -16.89 -7.96 1.18
CA SER A 69 -17.08 -6.71 0.44
C SER A 69 -17.01 -5.52 1.39
N LEU A 70 -15.83 -5.28 1.96
CA LEU A 70 -15.58 -4.12 2.81
C LEU A 70 -15.39 -2.85 1.94
N PRO A 71 -16.01 -1.72 2.30
CA PRO A 71 -15.75 -0.46 1.62
C PRO A 71 -14.32 0.03 1.90
N GLY A 72 -13.73 0.70 0.92
CA GLY A 72 -12.38 1.23 1.00
C GLY A 72 -11.32 0.19 0.64
N THR A 73 -10.19 0.26 1.35
CA THR A 73 -9.00 -0.51 1.03
C THR A 73 -8.41 -1.13 2.27
N TRP A 74 -7.89 -2.35 2.15
CA TRP A 74 -7.13 -3.02 3.19
C TRP A 74 -6.06 -3.89 2.55
N GLY A 75 -4.99 -4.19 3.29
CA GLY A 75 -3.90 -4.98 2.73
C GLY A 75 -2.68 -4.98 3.62
N PHE A 76 -1.63 -5.63 3.14
CA PHE A 76 -0.36 -5.76 3.83
C PHE A 76 0.75 -6.12 2.84
N GLY A 77 1.98 -5.72 3.16
CA GLY A 77 3.14 -5.97 2.32
C GLY A 77 4.17 -4.88 2.47
N PHE A 78 5.04 -4.75 1.47
CA PHE A 78 6.04 -3.69 1.40
C PHE A 78 5.49 -2.52 0.61
N TRP A 79 5.64 -1.32 1.14
CA TRP A 79 5.18 -0.09 0.51
C TRP A 79 6.10 1.07 0.88
N ASN A 80 6.53 1.84 -0.11
CA ASN A 80 7.42 2.97 0.14
C ASN A 80 6.70 4.26 0.55
N ASP A 81 5.36 4.27 0.63
CA ASP A 81 4.55 5.45 0.93
C ASP A 81 4.95 6.68 0.07
N PRO A 82 4.62 6.67 -1.24
CA PRO A 82 5.05 7.66 -2.21
C PRO A 82 4.27 8.98 -2.10
N PHE A 83 3.09 8.95 -1.46
CA PHE A 83 2.13 10.06 -1.44
C PHE A 83 2.22 10.93 -0.19
N SER A 84 3.10 10.63 0.77
CA SER A 84 3.22 11.42 1.99
C SER A 84 3.94 12.76 1.77
N ALA A 85 3.28 13.69 1.10
CA ALA A 85 3.60 15.11 1.17
C ALA A 85 2.97 15.74 2.43
N ARG A 86 3.38 15.29 3.62
CA ARG A 86 2.93 15.94 4.86
C ARG A 86 3.94 17.02 5.24
N LEU A 87 3.55 18.28 5.05
CA LEU A 87 4.27 19.49 5.47
C LEU A 87 4.28 19.65 7.01
N GLY A 88 4.65 18.61 7.76
CA GLY A 88 4.88 18.68 9.21
C GLY A 88 3.62 18.78 10.10
N VAL A 89 2.43 18.48 9.58
CA VAL A 89 1.21 18.38 10.41
C VAL A 89 1.13 16.98 11.02
N GLY A 90 1.18 16.90 12.36
CA GLY A 90 0.80 15.69 13.12
C GLY A 90 1.91 14.67 13.42
N GLY A 91 3.17 15.08 13.60
CA GLY A 91 4.23 14.18 14.13
C GLY A 91 4.75 13.10 13.17
N THR A 92 4.28 13.07 11.93
CA THR A 92 4.81 12.21 10.86
C THR A 92 6.00 12.85 10.16
N ALA A 93 7.00 12.06 9.74
CA ALA A 93 8.20 12.56 9.07
C ALA A 93 7.83 13.37 7.80
N ARG A 94 8.46 14.53 7.60
CA ARG A 94 8.36 15.30 6.34
C ARG A 94 9.01 14.48 5.22
N ARG A 95 8.21 13.97 4.28
CA ARG A 95 8.71 13.24 3.11
C ARG A 95 8.40 14.03 1.85
N LEU A 96 9.38 14.08 0.95
CA LEU A 96 9.08 14.46 -0.42
C LEU A 96 8.30 13.30 -1.08
N PRO A 97 7.36 13.62 -1.98
CA PRO A 97 6.74 12.64 -2.86
C PRO A 97 7.80 11.81 -3.58
N ALA A 98 7.49 10.55 -3.87
CA ALA A 98 8.32 9.67 -4.68
C ALA A 98 7.46 8.91 -5.67
N LEU A 99 8.10 8.18 -6.59
CA LEU A 99 7.38 7.21 -7.40
C LEU A 99 7.03 5.96 -6.57
N PRO A 100 5.88 5.30 -6.85
CA PRO A 100 5.41 4.17 -6.06
C PRO A 100 6.32 2.96 -6.23
N ASN A 101 6.70 2.37 -5.09
CA ASN A 101 7.24 1.01 -5.04
C ASN A 101 6.43 0.22 -4.01
N ALA A 102 5.88 -0.92 -4.41
CA ALA A 102 5.07 -1.76 -3.56
C ALA A 102 5.15 -3.24 -3.97
N ALA A 103 4.97 -4.11 -2.99
CA ALA A 103 4.78 -5.55 -3.16
C ALA A 103 3.83 -6.00 -2.05
N TRP A 104 2.55 -6.19 -2.40
CA TRP A 104 1.49 -6.34 -1.40
C TRP A 104 0.35 -7.26 -1.82
N PHE A 105 -0.35 -7.75 -0.80
CA PHE A 105 -1.74 -8.15 -0.95
C PHE A 105 -2.61 -6.94 -0.64
N PHE A 106 -3.46 -6.54 -1.58
CA PHE A 106 -4.24 -5.31 -1.50
C PHE A 106 -5.66 -5.54 -1.99
N HIS A 107 -6.63 -5.31 -1.12
CA HIS A 107 -8.03 -5.26 -1.47
C HIS A 107 -8.47 -3.83 -1.76
N ALA A 108 -9.19 -3.65 -2.86
CA ALA A 108 -9.80 -2.37 -3.21
C ALA A 108 -11.28 -2.52 -3.58
N SER A 109 -12.17 -1.87 -2.83
CA SER A 109 -13.60 -1.82 -3.18
C SER A 109 -13.84 -0.98 -4.44
N PRO A 110 -14.79 -1.34 -5.31
CA PRO A 110 -15.19 -0.49 -6.44
C PRO A 110 -15.82 0.85 -5.98
N PRO A 111 -15.65 1.95 -6.72
CA PRO A 111 -14.68 2.12 -7.81
C PRO A 111 -13.27 2.39 -7.26
N ASN A 112 -12.27 1.71 -7.83
CA ASN A 112 -10.87 1.99 -7.56
C ASN A 112 -10.08 2.12 -8.88
N TYR A 113 -9.12 3.05 -8.89
CA TYR A 113 -8.33 3.43 -10.07
C TYR A 113 -6.83 3.42 -9.78
N LEU A 114 -6.37 2.59 -8.83
CA LEU A 114 -4.96 2.49 -8.45
C LEU A 114 -4.10 1.90 -9.57
N ALA A 115 -4.69 1.07 -10.44
CA ALA A 115 -4.00 0.53 -11.60
C ALA A 115 -3.56 1.64 -12.56
N LEU A 116 -2.30 1.59 -13.00
CA LEU A 116 -1.77 2.53 -13.98
C LEU A 116 -2.13 2.09 -15.41
N HIS A 117 -2.20 0.77 -15.62
CA HIS A 117 -2.61 0.15 -16.86
C HIS A 117 -4.05 -0.35 -16.79
N ASP A 118 -4.84 0.00 -17.82
CA ASP A 118 -6.24 -0.45 -17.92
C ASP A 118 -6.39 -1.98 -18.12
N ARG A 119 -5.28 -2.69 -18.37
CA ARG A 119 -5.24 -4.16 -18.53
C ARG A 119 -5.14 -4.91 -17.19
N HIS A 120 -4.66 -4.25 -16.14
CA HIS A 120 -4.48 -4.87 -14.83
C HIS A 120 -5.76 -4.75 -13.99
N PRO A 121 -6.05 -5.74 -13.14
CA PRO A 121 -7.19 -5.64 -12.23
C PRO A 121 -6.95 -4.51 -11.23
N ALA A 122 -7.92 -3.60 -11.11
CA ALA A 122 -7.85 -2.46 -10.19
C ALA A 122 -8.66 -2.66 -8.91
N GLN A 123 -9.41 -3.76 -8.80
CA GLN A 123 -10.47 -3.93 -7.79
C GLN A 123 -10.58 -5.38 -7.30
N GLY A 124 -11.08 -5.54 -6.08
CA GLY A 124 -11.10 -6.81 -5.35
C GLY A 124 -9.79 -7.06 -4.61
N LEU A 125 -9.58 -8.30 -4.15
CA LEU A 125 -8.32 -8.71 -3.53
C LEU A 125 -7.27 -9.02 -4.61
N LEU A 126 -6.12 -8.36 -4.51
CA LEU A 126 -5.05 -8.41 -5.51
C LEU A 126 -3.74 -8.82 -4.84
N ALA A 127 -2.93 -9.62 -5.54
CA ALA A 127 -1.48 -9.61 -5.38
C ALA A 127 -0.93 -8.62 -6.39
N ALA A 128 -0.28 -7.55 -5.94
CA ALA A 128 0.10 -6.45 -6.82
C ALA A 128 1.48 -5.90 -6.50
N THR A 129 2.16 -5.44 -7.55
CA THR A 129 3.47 -4.82 -7.47
C THR A 129 3.52 -3.50 -8.22
N PHE A 130 4.30 -2.57 -7.67
CA PHE A 130 4.76 -1.38 -8.37
C PHE A 130 6.28 -1.32 -8.25
N ALA A 131 6.97 -1.14 -9.37
CA ALA A 131 8.41 -1.02 -9.44
C ALA A 131 8.77 0.23 -10.24
N ALA A 132 9.21 1.27 -9.55
CA ALA A 132 9.56 2.54 -10.16
C ALA A 132 11.03 2.89 -9.90
N PRO A 133 11.71 3.53 -10.85
CA PRO A 133 13.08 3.97 -10.66
C PRO A 133 13.16 5.00 -9.52
N THR A 134 14.27 4.98 -8.79
CA THR A 134 14.56 5.99 -7.79
C THR A 134 14.93 7.30 -8.48
N LEU A 135 14.03 8.28 -8.44
CA LEU A 135 14.33 9.63 -8.90
C LEU A 135 15.10 10.41 -7.81
N PRO A 136 16.15 11.16 -8.19
CA PRO A 136 16.87 11.99 -7.23
C PRO A 136 15.95 13.11 -6.72
N ALA A 137 16.10 13.47 -5.44
CA ALA A 137 15.23 14.45 -4.78
C ALA A 137 15.08 15.81 -5.52
N PRO A 138 16.14 16.38 -6.13
CA PRO A 138 16.01 17.61 -6.92
C PRO A 138 15.08 17.46 -8.13
N ALA A 139 15.09 16.31 -8.82
CA ALA A 139 14.20 16.06 -9.94
C ALA A 139 12.73 16.00 -9.50
N LEU A 140 12.46 15.37 -8.35
CA LEU A 140 11.12 15.34 -7.75
C LEU A 140 10.68 16.73 -7.28
N ALA A 141 11.59 17.53 -6.74
CA ALA A 141 11.30 18.90 -6.32
C ALA A 141 10.89 19.80 -7.50
N LEU A 142 11.47 19.61 -8.68
CA LEU A 142 11.08 20.34 -9.90
C LEU A 142 9.65 20.00 -10.36
N VAL A 143 9.22 18.75 -10.14
CA VAL A 143 7.88 18.28 -10.54
C VAL A 143 6.83 18.51 -9.44
N ALA A 144 7.25 18.71 -8.19
CA ALA A 144 6.36 18.90 -7.05
C ALA A 144 5.29 20.00 -7.24
N PRO A 145 5.58 21.17 -7.85
CA PRO A 145 4.57 22.19 -8.13
C PRO A 145 3.44 21.74 -9.08
N ALA A 146 3.67 20.68 -9.88
CA ALA A 146 2.66 20.11 -10.78
C ALA A 146 1.72 19.12 -10.07
N LEU A 147 2.00 18.72 -8.82
CA LEU A 147 1.16 17.77 -8.08
C LEU A 147 -0.32 18.17 -7.97
N PRO A 148 -0.69 19.44 -7.74
CA PRO A 148 -2.11 19.84 -7.71
C PRO A 148 -2.84 19.54 -9.02
N LEU A 149 -2.14 19.46 -10.16
CA LEU A 149 -2.75 19.10 -11.45
C LEU A 149 -3.29 17.67 -11.46
N LEU A 150 -2.87 16.79 -10.55
CA LEU A 150 -3.47 15.46 -10.39
C LEU A 150 -4.93 15.53 -9.94
N ALA A 151 -5.36 16.61 -9.29
CA ALA A 151 -6.75 16.79 -8.86
C ALA A 151 -7.70 17.12 -10.03
N TRP A 152 -7.18 17.59 -11.17
CA TRP A 152 -7.99 17.87 -12.35
C TRP A 152 -8.05 16.62 -13.27
N PRO A 153 -9.24 16.08 -13.61
CA PRO A 153 -9.35 14.79 -14.31
C PRO A 153 -8.59 14.63 -15.65
N PRO A 154 -8.53 15.62 -16.56
CA PRO A 154 -7.79 15.45 -17.82
C PRO A 154 -6.28 15.33 -17.59
N THR A 155 -5.72 16.18 -16.74
CA THR A 155 -4.29 16.16 -16.38
C THR A 155 -3.94 14.94 -15.54
N GLY A 156 -4.80 14.52 -14.61
CA GLY A 156 -4.65 13.27 -13.87
C GLY A 156 -4.57 12.05 -14.78
N ARG A 157 -5.45 11.96 -15.80
CA ARG A 157 -5.41 10.88 -16.80
C ARG A 157 -4.13 10.89 -17.62
N LEU A 158 -3.66 12.05 -18.04
CA LEU A 158 -2.40 12.19 -18.77
C LEU A 158 -1.19 11.77 -17.91
N LEU A 159 -1.11 12.28 -16.69
CA LEU A 159 -0.03 11.95 -15.74
C LEU A 159 -0.03 10.46 -15.39
N ARG A 160 -1.20 9.82 -15.24
CA ARG A 160 -1.31 8.37 -15.07
C ARG A 160 -0.71 7.61 -16.26
N ARG A 161 -1.05 8.00 -17.49
CA ARG A 161 -0.48 7.40 -18.71
C ARG A 161 1.03 7.59 -18.81
N LEU A 162 1.54 8.73 -18.38
CA LEU A 162 2.98 8.99 -18.32
C LEU A 162 3.65 8.12 -17.25
N ALA A 163 3.07 8.05 -16.05
CA ALA A 163 3.56 7.19 -14.98
C ALA A 163 3.61 5.71 -15.40
N ALA A 164 2.58 5.23 -16.10
CA ALA A 164 2.52 3.87 -16.64
C ALA A 164 3.70 3.51 -17.56
N ARG A 165 4.39 4.50 -18.16
CA ARG A 165 5.58 4.24 -19.00
C ARG A 165 6.86 4.00 -18.19
N TYR A 166 6.92 4.49 -16.96
CA TYR A 166 8.12 4.46 -16.12
C TYR A 166 7.97 3.58 -14.88
N VAL A 167 6.74 3.33 -14.45
CA VAL A 167 6.42 2.48 -13.32
C VAL A 167 6.02 1.12 -13.88
N GLY A 168 6.86 0.11 -13.63
CA GLY A 168 6.48 -1.28 -13.82
C GLY A 168 5.35 -1.62 -12.87
N GLU A 169 4.33 -2.29 -13.39
CA GLU A 169 3.16 -2.73 -12.64
C GLU A 169 2.85 -4.15 -13.08
N ASP A 170 2.55 -5.01 -12.11
CA ASP A 170 1.96 -6.32 -12.34
C ASP A 170 0.95 -6.59 -11.23
N ALA A 171 -0.18 -7.20 -11.57
CA ALA A 171 -1.24 -7.50 -10.62
C ALA A 171 -2.07 -8.71 -11.04
N ALA A 172 -2.27 -9.62 -10.10
CA ALA A 172 -3.17 -10.76 -10.23
C ALA A 172 -4.37 -10.59 -9.29
N ARG A 173 -5.58 -10.82 -9.81
CA ARG A 173 -6.80 -10.86 -9.00
C ARG A 173 -6.93 -12.22 -8.34
N LEU A 174 -7.11 -12.21 -7.02
CA LEU A 174 -7.22 -13.40 -6.21
C LEU A 174 -8.69 -13.79 -6.06
N THR A 175 -8.99 -15.07 -6.31
CA THR A 175 -10.34 -15.65 -6.23
C THR A 175 -10.47 -16.54 -5.00
N LEU A 176 -10.34 -15.93 -3.83
CA LEU A 176 -10.47 -16.60 -2.53
C LEU A 176 -11.40 -15.82 -1.60
N ASP A 177 -11.91 -16.48 -0.57
CA ASP A 177 -12.76 -15.85 0.44
C ASP A 177 -11.88 -15.16 1.50
N PRO A 178 -11.81 -13.82 1.54
CA PRO A 178 -10.95 -13.14 2.49
C PRO A 178 -11.46 -13.26 3.94
N THR A 179 -12.68 -13.77 4.17
CA THR A 179 -13.27 -13.88 5.52
C THR A 179 -12.78 -15.09 6.32
N VAL A 180 -12.11 -16.03 5.65
CA VAL A 180 -11.44 -17.16 6.31
C VAL A 180 -9.95 -16.87 6.48
N TRP A 181 -9.34 -17.54 7.45
CA TRP A 181 -7.91 -17.38 7.70
C TRP A 181 -7.08 -18.02 6.61
N HIS A 182 -6.31 -17.21 5.90
CA HIS A 182 -5.32 -17.66 4.92
C HIS A 182 -3.91 -17.32 5.37
N SER A 183 -2.93 -18.12 4.95
CA SER A 183 -1.51 -17.86 5.14
C SER A 183 -0.95 -17.18 3.90
N TYR A 184 -0.48 -15.95 4.05
CA TYR A 184 0.05 -15.16 2.96
C TYR A 184 1.57 -15.07 3.07
N ALA A 185 2.25 -15.11 1.93
CA ALA A 185 3.68 -14.85 1.84
C ALA A 185 4.02 -13.97 0.65
N VAL A 186 4.95 -13.05 0.88
CA VAL A 186 5.60 -12.24 -0.16
C VAL A 186 7.08 -12.54 -0.08
N GLU A 187 7.62 -13.18 -1.10
CA GLU A 187 9.05 -13.44 -1.24
C GLU A 187 9.66 -12.41 -2.19
N TRP A 188 10.41 -11.47 -1.63
CA TRP A 188 11.09 -10.42 -2.36
C TRP A 188 12.54 -10.83 -2.62
N ARG A 189 12.86 -11.10 -3.89
CA ARG A 189 14.19 -11.46 -4.39
C ARG A 189 14.83 -10.27 -5.11
N ALA A 190 16.09 -10.40 -5.51
CA ALA A 190 16.78 -9.33 -6.22
C ALA A 190 16.17 -9.07 -7.61
N GLU A 191 15.68 -10.13 -8.26
CA GLU A 191 15.17 -10.11 -9.64
C GLU A 191 13.64 -9.94 -9.72
N GLY A 192 12.92 -10.09 -8.60
CA GLY A 192 11.47 -10.04 -8.61
C GLY A 192 10.81 -10.36 -7.27
N VAL A 193 9.49 -10.48 -7.31
CA VAL A 193 8.66 -10.79 -6.15
C VAL A 193 7.74 -11.96 -6.49
N CYS A 194 7.65 -12.93 -5.58
CA CYS A 194 6.71 -14.04 -5.68
C CYS A 194 5.67 -13.95 -4.55
N PHE A 195 4.42 -14.18 -4.88
CA PHE A 195 3.32 -14.24 -3.93
C PHE A 195 2.91 -15.69 -3.71
N ALA A 196 2.58 -16.04 -2.47
CA ALA A 196 2.01 -17.34 -2.15
C ALA A 196 0.89 -17.23 -1.13
N ILE A 197 -0.12 -18.09 -1.28
CA ILE A 197 -1.28 -18.21 -0.41
C ILE A 197 -1.45 -19.69 -0.05
N ASP A 198 -1.50 -19.99 1.23
CA ASP A 198 -1.61 -21.35 1.77
C ASP A 198 -0.55 -22.32 1.19
N GLY A 199 0.64 -21.79 0.89
CA GLY A 199 1.76 -22.54 0.33
C GLY A 199 1.72 -22.73 -1.20
N GLN A 200 0.68 -22.22 -1.88
CA GLN A 200 0.54 -22.24 -3.34
C GLN A 200 0.97 -20.88 -3.91
N ALA A 201 1.62 -20.87 -5.08
CA ALA A 201 1.90 -19.62 -5.79
C ALA A 201 0.58 -18.94 -6.20
N ALA A 202 0.53 -17.61 -6.09
CA ALA A 202 -0.67 -16.80 -6.33
C ALA A 202 -0.48 -15.83 -7.50
#